data_AF-A0A2H0SNU1-F1
#
_entry.id   AF-A0A2H0SNU1-F1
#
_cell.length_a   1.000
_cell.length_b   1.000
_cell.length_c   1.000
_cell.angle_alpha   90.00
_cell.angle_beta   90.00
_cell.angle_gamma   90.00
#
_symmetry.space_group_name_H-M   'P 1'
#
loop_
_entity.id
_entity.type
_entity.pdbx_description
1 polymer ?
#
loop_
_entity_poly.entity_id
_entity_poly.type
_entity_poly.pdbx_seq_one_letter_code
_entity_poly.pdbx_strand_id
1 'polypeptide(L)'
;MPNWKHTLALFAAITLAYLWLSIDLLRPYSLQIFALTIAVFFISKRMSRAKLWHIVPEHATLEITLLTFAFLLLIGATGNLASPFFFLSYVHLFFLVLATRPATAIFTTIAVALFHFGLDNSIVVTSLQTLLSLPMLLFIFLFAKAQYDEASTSKAIIADEADNLVRIEANKQSLEQFLTSFLQPRIQTLTELIANSATTRELSTQLSLINSEIEKLLRKE
;
A
#
# COMPACT_ATOMS: atom_id res chain seq x y z
N MET A 1 -3.84 -3.11 11.72
CA MET A 1 -3.84 -4.15 12.78
C MET A 1 -2.40 -4.40 13.24
N PRO A 2 -2.14 -4.80 14.50
CA PRO A 2 -0.78 -5.10 14.94
C PRO A 2 -0.23 -6.30 14.15
N ASN A 3 0.96 -6.12 13.58
CA ASN A 3 1.53 -6.93 12.51
C ASN A 3 1.63 -8.44 12.82
N TRP A 4 1.70 -8.79 14.10
CA TRP A 4 1.79 -10.18 14.55
C TRP A 4 0.49 -10.96 14.36
N LYS A 5 -0.69 -10.30 14.43
CA LYS A 5 -1.99 -10.97 14.22
C LYS A 5 -2.11 -11.52 12.81
N HIS A 6 -1.55 -10.81 11.83
CA HIS A 6 -1.60 -11.24 10.45
C HIS A 6 -0.72 -12.47 10.19
N THR A 7 0.53 -12.42 10.66
CA THR A 7 1.44 -13.58 10.59
C THR A 7 0.85 -14.79 11.32
N LEU A 8 0.22 -14.58 12.48
CA LEU A 8 -0.45 -15.64 13.24
C LEU A 8 -1.62 -16.26 12.46
N ALA A 9 -2.44 -15.45 11.79
CA ALA A 9 -3.56 -15.93 10.98
C ALA A 9 -3.07 -16.78 9.78
N LEU A 10 -2.02 -16.33 9.09
CA LEU A 10 -1.40 -17.09 8.00
C LEU A 10 -0.84 -18.42 8.50
N PHE A 11 -0.11 -18.39 9.62
CA PHE A 11 0.43 -19.61 10.21
C PHE A 11 -0.68 -20.57 10.63
N ALA A 12 -1.74 -20.07 11.27
CA ALA A 12 -2.90 -20.86 11.63
C ALA A 12 -3.58 -21.50 10.41
N ALA A 13 -3.70 -20.78 9.29
CA ALA A 13 -4.23 -21.34 8.05
C ALA A 13 -3.34 -22.46 7.48
N ILE A 14 -2.02 -22.28 7.50
CA ILE A 14 -1.07 -23.32 7.05
C ILE A 14 -1.19 -24.56 7.95
N THR A 15 -1.19 -24.38 9.27
CA THR A 15 -1.35 -25.48 10.23
C THR A 15 -2.71 -26.17 10.05
N LEU A 16 -3.79 -25.42 9.84
CA LEU A 16 -5.11 -26.00 9.61
C LEU A 16 -5.15 -26.81 8.31
N ALA A 17 -4.55 -26.31 7.22
CA ALA A 17 -4.43 -27.05 5.97
C ALA A 17 -3.62 -28.34 6.15
N TYR A 18 -2.53 -28.28 6.91
CA TYR A 18 -1.71 -29.44 7.23
C TYR A 18 -2.52 -30.50 7.98
N LEU A 19 -3.13 -30.12 9.10
CA LEU A 19 -3.95 -31.02 9.91
C LEU A 19 -5.11 -31.62 9.12
N TRP A 20 -5.74 -30.83 8.24
CA TRP A 20 -6.81 -31.31 7.37
C TRP A 20 -6.35 -32.44 6.45
N LEU A 21 -5.17 -32.28 5.83
CA LEU A 21 -4.64 -33.25 4.88
C LEU A 21 -3.97 -34.45 5.55
N SER A 22 -3.49 -34.30 6.79
CA SER A 22 -2.93 -35.39 7.59
C SER A 22 -3.99 -36.36 8.11
N ILE A 23 -5.28 -35.97 8.15
CA ILE A 23 -6.36 -36.82 8.63
C ILE A 23 -7.06 -37.48 7.44
N ASP A 24 -6.95 -38.80 7.34
CA ASP A 24 -7.49 -39.58 6.22
C ASP A 24 -9.02 -39.43 6.04
N LEU A 25 -9.76 -39.20 7.12
CA LEU A 25 -11.21 -38.95 7.09
C LEU A 25 -11.58 -37.62 6.40
N LEU A 26 -10.72 -36.60 6.46
CA LEU A 26 -10.97 -35.24 5.98
C LEU A 26 -10.48 -35.04 4.54
N ARG A 27 -9.48 -35.82 4.12
CA ARG A 27 -8.84 -35.73 2.80
C ARG A 27 -9.80 -35.86 1.60
N PRO A 28 -10.84 -36.72 1.60
CA PRO A 28 -11.80 -36.79 0.50
C PRO A 28 -12.64 -35.51 0.33
N TYR A 29 -12.73 -34.69 1.37
CA TYR A 29 -13.52 -33.45 1.38
C TYR A 29 -12.71 -32.21 1.03
N SER A 30 -11.41 -32.36 0.70
CA SER A 30 -10.52 -31.22 0.44
C SER A 30 -10.98 -30.34 -0.72
N LEU A 31 -11.57 -30.92 -1.77
CA LEU A 31 -12.06 -30.15 -2.92
C LEU A 31 -13.31 -29.33 -2.57
N GLN A 32 -14.21 -29.89 -1.75
CA GLN A 32 -15.42 -29.24 -1.27
C GLN A 32 -15.06 -28.06 -0.37
N ILE A 33 -14.10 -28.25 0.54
CA ILE A 33 -13.60 -27.16 1.38
C ILE A 33 -12.85 -26.11 0.59
N PHE A 34 -12.06 -26.50 -0.42
CA PHE A 34 -11.47 -25.56 -1.35
C PHE A 34 -12.54 -24.67 -2.00
N ALA A 35 -13.58 -25.29 -2.59
CA ALA A 35 -14.68 -24.56 -3.22
C ALA A 35 -15.42 -23.64 -2.23
N LEU A 36 -15.69 -24.13 -1.02
CA LEU A 36 -16.31 -23.35 0.05
C LEU A 36 -15.44 -22.15 0.45
N THR A 37 -14.14 -22.35 0.61
CA THR A 37 -13.18 -21.30 0.98
C THR A 37 -13.12 -20.21 -0.11
N ILE A 38 -13.09 -20.61 -1.38
CA ILE A 38 -13.13 -19.67 -2.51
C ILE A 38 -14.47 -18.93 -2.57
N ALA A 39 -15.60 -19.61 -2.31
CA ALA A 39 -16.90 -18.96 -2.24
C ALA A 39 -16.95 -17.91 -1.12
N VAL A 40 -16.46 -18.25 0.08
CA VAL A 40 -16.36 -17.33 1.22
C VAL A 40 -15.45 -16.14 0.88
N PHE A 41 -14.33 -16.37 0.19
CA PHE A 41 -13.45 -15.31 -0.29
C PHE A 41 -14.20 -14.32 -1.20
N PHE A 42 -14.94 -14.80 -2.21
CA PHE A 42 -15.71 -13.93 -3.11
C PHE A 42 -16.86 -13.20 -2.40
N ILE A 43 -17.54 -13.86 -1.46
CA ILE A 43 -18.59 -13.22 -0.66
C ILE A 43 -18.00 -12.11 0.20
N SER A 44 -16.88 -12.37 0.88
CA SER A 44 -16.16 -11.37 1.68
C SER A 44 -15.75 -10.16 0.84
N LYS A 45 -15.22 -10.41 -0.36
CA LYS A 45 -14.84 -9.36 -1.31
C LYS A 45 -16.05 -8.54 -1.75
N ARG A 46 -17.18 -9.19 -2.05
CA ARG A 46 -18.44 -8.53 -2.44
C ARG A 46 -19.00 -7.67 -1.32
N MET A 47 -18.98 -8.16 -0.08
CA MET A 47 -19.48 -7.43 1.09
C MET A 47 -18.63 -6.18 1.40
N SER A 48 -17.33 -6.26 1.16
CA SER A 48 -16.38 -5.18 1.45
C SER A 48 -16.46 -4.01 0.46
N ARG A 49 -17.34 -4.05 -0.55
CA ARG A 49 -17.46 -3.06 -1.64
C ARG A 49 -16.14 -2.71 -2.34
N ALA A 50 -15.10 -3.53 -2.16
CA ALA A 50 -13.82 -3.37 -2.83
C ALA A 50 -14.04 -3.57 -4.34
N LYS A 51 -13.42 -2.72 -5.17
CA LYS A 51 -13.47 -2.89 -6.63
C LYS A 51 -12.96 -4.31 -6.94
N LEU A 52 -13.76 -5.12 -7.64
CA LEU A 52 -13.41 -6.50 -8.01
C LEU A 52 -12.03 -6.61 -8.70
N TRP A 53 -11.64 -5.52 -9.38
CA TRP A 53 -10.40 -5.34 -10.14
C TRP A 53 -9.14 -5.04 -9.30
N HIS A 54 -9.26 -4.72 -8.01
CA HIS A 54 -8.10 -4.76 -7.12
C HIS A 54 -7.83 -6.24 -6.78
N ILE A 55 -6.99 -6.86 -7.61
CA ILE A 55 -6.57 -8.26 -7.45
C ILE A 55 -5.54 -8.38 -6.33
N VAL A 56 -4.80 -7.30 -6.05
CA VAL A 56 -3.86 -7.24 -4.93
C VAL A 56 -4.64 -6.92 -3.65
N PRO A 57 -4.63 -7.78 -2.63
CA PRO A 57 -5.25 -7.49 -1.34
C PRO A 57 -4.56 -6.28 -0.73
N GLU A 58 -5.25 -5.14 -0.62
CA GLU A 58 -4.76 -4.00 0.14
C GLU A 58 -4.73 -4.39 1.63
N HIS A 59 -3.61 -4.93 2.10
CA HIS A 59 -3.36 -5.31 3.50
C HIS A 59 -4.45 -6.18 4.16
N ALA A 60 -5.36 -6.77 3.37
CA ALA A 60 -6.51 -7.52 3.85
C ALA A 60 -6.05 -8.89 4.34
N THR A 61 -5.83 -8.96 5.65
CA THR A 61 -5.29 -10.13 6.34
C THR A 61 -6.11 -11.38 6.08
N LEU A 62 -7.44 -11.25 6.04
CA LEU A 62 -8.36 -12.37 5.86
C LEU A 62 -8.36 -12.93 4.43
N GLU A 63 -8.31 -12.06 3.42
CA GLU A 63 -8.34 -12.46 2.02
C GLU A 63 -7.16 -13.37 1.67
N ILE A 64 -5.95 -12.95 2.05
CA ILE A 64 -4.76 -13.73 1.76
C ILE A 64 -4.67 -14.99 2.61
N THR A 65 -5.16 -14.97 3.86
CA THR A 65 -5.22 -16.17 4.71
C THR A 65 -6.17 -17.23 4.14
N LEU A 66 -7.35 -16.83 3.66
CA LEU A 66 -8.27 -17.75 2.97
C LEU A 66 -7.65 -18.31 1.69
N LEU A 67 -6.97 -17.46 0.92
CA LEU A 67 -6.30 -17.87 -0.31
C LEU A 67 -5.15 -18.85 -0.03
N THR A 68 -4.31 -18.60 0.98
CA THR A 68 -3.27 -19.52 1.45
C THR A 68 -3.88 -20.88 1.80
N PHE A 69 -4.92 -20.89 2.62
CA PHE A 69 -5.61 -22.12 3.02
C PHE A 69 -6.14 -22.90 1.81
N ALA A 70 -6.85 -22.21 0.92
CA ALA A 70 -7.42 -22.82 -0.29
C ALA A 70 -6.35 -23.43 -1.19
N PHE A 71 -5.30 -22.67 -1.52
CA PHE A 71 -4.24 -23.16 -2.41
C PHE A 71 -3.46 -24.32 -1.80
N LEU A 72 -3.12 -24.26 -0.51
CA LEU A 72 -2.42 -25.38 0.14
C LEU A 72 -3.28 -26.64 0.21
N LEU A 73 -4.58 -26.51 0.47
CA LEU A 73 -5.51 -27.64 0.40
C LEU A 73 -5.56 -28.25 -1.00
N LEU A 74 -5.72 -27.43 -2.02
CA LEU A 74 -5.82 -27.90 -3.40
C LEU A 74 -4.53 -28.62 -3.83
N ILE A 75 -3.37 -28.00 -3.60
CA ILE A 75 -2.07 -28.55 -4.00
C ILE A 75 -1.76 -29.82 -3.22
N GLY A 76 -1.94 -29.79 -1.89
CA GLY A 76 -1.68 -30.94 -1.04
C GLY A 76 -2.60 -32.14 -1.34
N ALA A 77 -3.89 -31.90 -1.61
CA ALA A 77 -4.83 -32.96 -1.97
C ALA A 77 -4.55 -33.58 -3.36
N THR A 78 -3.96 -32.83 -4.29
CA THR A 78 -3.73 -33.24 -5.69
C THR A 78 -2.33 -33.80 -5.96
N GLY A 79 -1.60 -34.19 -4.91
CA GLY A 79 -0.26 -34.80 -5.06
C GLY A 79 0.91 -33.90 -4.63
N ASN A 80 0.63 -32.81 -3.91
CA ASN A 80 1.63 -31.98 -3.24
C ASN A 80 2.70 -31.43 -4.21
N LEU A 81 3.97 -31.81 -4.06
CA LEU A 81 5.08 -31.35 -4.92
C LEU A 81 4.98 -31.86 -6.37
N ALA A 82 4.29 -32.98 -6.59
CA ALA A 82 4.03 -33.53 -7.93
C ALA A 82 2.70 -33.03 -8.52
N SER A 83 1.98 -32.15 -7.81
CA SER A 83 0.70 -31.64 -8.26
C SER A 83 0.85 -30.81 -9.55
N PRO A 84 -0.04 -30.98 -10.54
CA PRO A 84 -0.10 -30.09 -11.70
C PRO A 84 -0.41 -28.65 -11.32
N PHE A 85 -0.94 -28.42 -10.11
CA PHE A 85 -1.27 -27.10 -9.58
C PHE A 85 -0.15 -26.48 -8.73
N PHE A 86 1.03 -27.10 -8.62
CA PHE A 86 2.12 -26.57 -7.80
C PHE A 86 2.56 -25.16 -8.22
N PHE A 87 2.39 -24.77 -9.49
CA PHE A 87 2.67 -23.41 -9.95
C PHE A 87 1.86 -22.35 -9.18
N LEU A 88 0.70 -22.71 -8.62
CA LEU A 88 -0.09 -21.83 -7.77
C LEU A 88 0.64 -21.45 -6.49
N SER A 89 1.61 -22.24 -6.00
CA SER A 89 2.48 -21.85 -4.89
C SER A 89 3.36 -20.64 -5.25
N TYR A 90 3.82 -20.54 -6.51
CA TYR A 90 4.57 -19.36 -6.97
C TYR A 90 3.68 -18.14 -7.13
N VAL A 91 2.47 -18.32 -7.68
CA VAL A 91 1.46 -17.25 -7.76
C VAL A 91 1.06 -16.78 -6.36
N HIS A 92 0.88 -17.72 -5.43
CA HIS A 92 0.60 -17.44 -4.04
C HIS A 92 1.72 -16.62 -3.39
N LEU A 93 2.97 -17.05 -3.60
CA LEU A 93 4.16 -16.38 -3.08
C LEU A 93 4.26 -14.93 -3.59
N PHE A 94 3.94 -14.71 -4.86
CA PHE A 94 3.87 -13.37 -5.44
C PHE A 94 2.85 -12.49 -4.71
N PHE A 95 1.62 -12.96 -4.54
CA PHE A 95 0.58 -12.23 -3.80
C PHE A 95 0.95 -12.01 -2.33
N LEU A 96 1.55 -13.01 -1.69
CA LEU A 96 2.02 -12.95 -0.31
C LEU A 96 3.07 -11.85 -0.14
N VAL A 97 4.07 -11.80 -1.02
CA VAL A 97 5.12 -10.80 -0.96
C VAL A 97 4.53 -9.40 -1.15
N LEU A 98 3.70 -9.19 -2.16
CA LEU A 98 3.10 -7.88 -2.42
C LEU A 98 2.22 -7.41 -1.25
N ALA A 99 1.34 -8.27 -0.73
CA ALA A 99 0.36 -7.89 0.29
C ALA A 99 0.93 -7.79 1.71
N THR A 100 2.06 -8.45 2.00
CA THR A 100 2.60 -8.58 3.37
C THR A 100 3.98 -7.95 3.54
N ARG A 101 4.42 -7.77 4.79
CA ARG A 101 5.76 -7.26 5.07
C ARG A 101 6.83 -8.32 4.72
N PRO A 102 8.06 -7.91 4.36
CA PRO A 102 9.14 -8.86 4.02
C PRO A 102 9.34 -9.96 5.05
N ALA A 103 9.37 -9.63 6.35
CA ALA A 103 9.51 -10.62 7.41
C ALA A 103 8.36 -11.64 7.43
N THR A 104 7.11 -11.19 7.32
CA THR A 104 5.93 -12.07 7.26
C THR A 104 5.99 -12.98 6.04
N ALA A 105 6.38 -12.45 4.87
CA ALA A 105 6.54 -13.24 3.66
C ALA A 105 7.61 -14.33 3.83
N ILE A 106 8.77 -14.00 4.42
CA ILE A 106 9.84 -14.97 4.70
C ILE A 106 9.34 -16.09 5.63
N PHE A 107 8.78 -15.74 6.79
CA PHE A 107 8.29 -16.74 7.74
C PHE A 107 7.18 -17.62 7.15
N THR A 108 6.25 -17.01 6.40
CA THR A 108 5.16 -17.74 5.77
C THR A 108 5.67 -18.66 4.66
N THR A 109 6.67 -18.23 3.89
CA THR A 109 7.31 -19.08 2.86
C THR A 109 8.02 -20.27 3.48
N ILE A 110 8.73 -20.07 4.59
CA ILE A 110 9.34 -21.17 5.35
C ILE A 110 8.25 -22.13 5.85
N ALA A 111 7.15 -21.61 6.39
CA ALA A 111 6.03 -22.43 6.85
C ALA A 111 5.36 -23.21 5.70
N VAL A 112 5.19 -22.61 4.52
CA VAL A 112 4.69 -23.29 3.31
C VAL A 112 5.66 -24.37 2.82
N ALA A 113 6.97 -24.10 2.85
CA ALA A 113 7.97 -25.10 2.51
C ALA A 113 7.93 -26.28 3.50
N LEU A 114 7.86 -26.00 4.81
CA LEU A 114 7.70 -27.03 5.83
C LEU A 114 6.39 -27.81 5.69
N PHE A 115 5.29 -27.15 5.29
CA PHE A 115 4.02 -27.80 4.98
C PHE A 115 4.20 -28.82 3.85
N HIS A 116 4.81 -28.42 2.73
CA HIS A 116 5.02 -29.32 1.60
C HIS A 116 5.98 -30.46 1.95
N PHE A 117 7.02 -30.17 2.74
CA PHE A 117 7.96 -31.17 3.22
C PHE A 117 7.30 -32.18 4.16
N GLY A 118 6.47 -31.71 5.11
CA GLY A 118 5.82 -32.57 6.10
C GLY A 118 4.73 -33.49 5.51
N LEU A 119 4.17 -33.16 4.36
CA LEU A 119 3.20 -34.00 3.65
C LEU A 119 3.85 -35.00 2.68
N ASP A 120 5.13 -34.84 2.36
CA ASP A 120 5.82 -35.75 1.46
C ASP A 120 6.36 -36.96 2.22
N ASN A 121 5.97 -38.17 1.81
CA ASN A 121 6.38 -39.41 2.45
C ASN A 121 7.70 -39.96 1.86
N SER A 122 8.21 -39.38 0.78
CA SER A 122 9.43 -39.83 0.11
C SER A 122 10.29 -38.66 -0.35
N ILE A 123 11.49 -38.51 0.23
CA ILE A 123 12.42 -37.46 -0.17
C ILE A 123 13.15 -37.90 -1.44
N VAL A 124 12.67 -37.43 -2.58
CA VAL A 124 13.37 -37.55 -3.87
C VAL A 124 14.15 -36.25 -4.15
N VAL A 125 15.28 -36.33 -4.85
CA VAL A 125 16.10 -35.17 -5.21
C VAL A 125 15.28 -34.10 -5.97
N THR A 126 14.35 -34.53 -6.82
CA THR A 126 13.44 -33.64 -7.54
C THR A 126 12.48 -32.89 -6.61
N SER A 127 11.95 -33.55 -5.56
CA SER A 127 11.14 -32.90 -4.52
C SER A 127 11.93 -31.78 -3.82
N LEU A 128 13.20 -32.04 -3.52
CA LEU A 128 14.07 -31.06 -2.86
C LEU A 128 14.36 -29.84 -3.76
N GLN A 129 14.61 -30.07 -5.05
CA GLN A 129 14.79 -28.98 -6.02
C GLN A 129 13.54 -28.08 -6.12
N THR A 130 12.36 -28.71 -6.24
CA THR A 130 11.08 -27.99 -6.25
C THR A 130 10.88 -27.20 -4.96
N LEU A 131 11.24 -27.77 -3.81
CA LEU A 131 11.12 -27.07 -2.53
C LEU A 131 12.07 -25.87 -2.41
N LEU A 132 13.32 -26.01 -2.85
CA LEU A 132 14.32 -24.93 -2.85
C LEU A 132 13.98 -23.81 -3.84
N SER A 133 13.15 -24.08 -4.85
CA SER A 133 12.70 -23.03 -5.77
C SER A 133 11.84 -21.97 -5.07
N LEU A 134 11.12 -22.31 -4.00
CA LEU A 134 10.29 -21.36 -3.24
C LEU A 134 11.11 -20.23 -2.60
N PRO A 135 12.14 -20.50 -1.76
CA PRO A 135 12.97 -19.44 -1.21
C PRO A 135 13.77 -18.69 -2.29
N MET A 136 14.19 -19.37 -3.36
CA MET A 136 14.86 -18.71 -4.48
C MET A 136 13.95 -17.67 -5.15
N LEU A 137 12.70 -18.04 -5.44
CA LEU A 137 11.72 -17.13 -6.04
C LEU A 137 11.27 -16.04 -5.06
N LEU A 138 11.21 -16.35 -3.76
CA LEU A 138 10.95 -15.36 -2.71
C LEU A 138 11.94 -14.20 -2.78
N PHE A 139 13.25 -14.48 -2.93
CA PHE A 139 14.25 -13.42 -3.05
C PHE A 139 13.99 -12.51 -4.25
N ILE A 140 13.65 -13.09 -5.40
CA ILE A 140 13.31 -12.33 -6.62
C ILE A 140 12.09 -11.44 -6.37
N PHE A 141 11.04 -11.98 -5.75
CA PHE A 141 9.83 -11.20 -5.46
C PHE A 141 10.03 -10.13 -4.39
N LEU A 142 10.85 -10.39 -3.36
CA LEU A 142 11.20 -9.38 -2.37
C LEU A 142 11.97 -8.22 -3.01
N PHE A 143 12.88 -8.52 -3.93
CA PHE A 143 13.57 -7.50 -4.71
C PHE A 143 12.59 -6.71 -5.60
N ALA A 144 11.70 -7.41 -6.33
CA ALA A 144 10.69 -6.75 -7.16
C ALA A 144 9.76 -5.85 -6.33
N LYS A 145 9.38 -6.28 -5.12
CA LYS A 145 8.62 -5.47 -4.18
C LYS A 145 9.38 -4.24 -3.73
N ALA A 146 10.65 -4.37 -3.35
CA ALA A 146 11.46 -3.23 -2.94
C ALA A 146 11.52 -2.16 -4.03
N GLN A 147 11.70 -2.58 -5.30
CA GLN A 147 11.68 -1.69 -6.46
C GLN A 147 10.30 -1.05 -6.69
N TYR A 148 9.22 -1.82 -6.53
CA TYR A 148 7.86 -1.29 -6.64
C TYR A 148 7.55 -0.25 -5.57
N ASP A 149 7.91 -0.53 -4.31
CA ASP A 149 7.69 0.36 -3.17
C ASP A 149 8.50 1.65 -3.34
N GLU A 150 9.76 1.56 -3.77
CA GLU A 150 10.62 2.73 -4.07
C GLU A 150 10.02 3.60 -5.18
N ALA A 151 9.61 3.00 -6.30
CA ALA A 151 8.99 3.73 -7.40
C ALA A 151 7.66 4.39 -7.01
N SER A 152 6.84 3.72 -6.17
CA SER A 152 5.60 4.29 -5.65
C SER A 152 5.86 5.48 -4.72
N THR A 153 6.89 5.39 -3.88
CA THR A 153 7.26 6.46 -2.95
C THR A 153 7.80 7.68 -3.70
N SER A 154 8.63 7.46 -4.71
CA SER A 154 9.14 8.53 -5.57
C SER A 154 8.02 9.28 -6.28
N LYS A 155 7.00 8.57 -6.82
CA LYS A 155 5.81 9.20 -7.41
C LYS A 155 5.02 10.05 -6.40
N ALA A 156 4.88 9.57 -5.17
CA ALA A 156 4.19 10.31 -4.12
C ALA A 156 4.93 11.60 -3.76
N ILE A 157 6.26 11.55 -3.67
CA ILE A 157 7.12 12.73 -3.41
C ILE A 157 6.98 13.74 -4.55
N ILE A 158 7.03 13.29 -5.81
CA ILE A 158 6.88 14.17 -6.98
C ILE A 158 5.50 14.85 -6.99
N ALA A 159 4.44 14.13 -6.61
CA ALA A 159 3.09 14.70 -6.52
C ALA A 159 2.99 15.77 -5.42
N ASP A 160 3.57 15.52 -4.24
CA ASP A 160 3.61 16.49 -3.14
C ASP A 160 4.43 17.74 -3.49
N GLU A 161 5.56 17.55 -4.17
CA GLU A 161 6.39 18.67 -4.64
C GLU A 161 5.66 19.51 -5.70
N ALA A 162 4.93 18.88 -6.62
CA ALA A 162 4.11 19.58 -7.61
C ALA A 162 3.01 20.44 -6.94
N ASP A 163 2.31 19.89 -5.94
CA ASP A 163 1.29 20.62 -5.18
C ASP A 163 1.90 21.80 -4.40
N ASN A 164 3.09 21.61 -3.81
CA ASN A 164 3.81 22.67 -3.11
C ASN A 164 4.26 23.78 -4.07
N LEU A 165 4.74 23.44 -5.27
CA LEU A 165 5.12 24.43 -6.29
C LEU A 165 3.93 25.27 -6.74
N VAL A 166 2.77 24.64 -6.98
CA VAL A 166 1.53 25.36 -7.31
C VAL A 166 1.14 26.33 -6.19
N ARG A 167 1.27 25.92 -4.92
CA ARG A 167 0.98 26.79 -3.77
C ARG A 167 1.94 27.98 -3.68
N ILE A 168 3.23 27.75 -3.90
CA ILE A 168 4.25 28.81 -3.91
C ILE A 168 4.00 29.79 -5.04
N GLU A 169 3.67 29.31 -6.24
CA GLU A 169 3.39 30.16 -7.40
C GLU A 169 2.12 31.00 -7.20
N ALA A 170 1.07 30.43 -6.62
CA ALA A 170 -0.13 31.16 -6.24
C ALA A 170 0.14 32.25 -5.20
N ASN A 171 0.95 31.95 -4.18
CA ASN A 171 1.37 32.95 -3.19
C ASN A 171 2.21 34.07 -3.82
N LYS A 172 3.12 33.73 -4.73
CA LYS A 172 3.93 34.71 -5.46
C LYS A 172 3.07 35.62 -6.33
N GLN A 173 2.11 35.07 -7.08
CA GLN A 173 1.15 35.86 -7.86
C GLN A 173 0.31 36.79 -6.95
N SER A 174 -0.17 36.29 -5.81
CA SER A 174 -0.91 37.11 -4.85
C SER A 174 -0.06 38.26 -4.31
N LEU A 175 1.23 38.02 -4.07
CA LEU A 175 2.17 39.05 -3.62
C LEU A 175 2.44 40.08 -4.73
N GLU A 176 2.70 39.64 -5.96
CA GLU A 176 2.88 40.52 -7.12
C GLU A 176 1.64 41.40 -7.37
N GLN A 177 0.44 40.81 -7.27
CA GLN A 177 -0.82 41.55 -7.39
C GLN A 177 -0.98 42.57 -6.26
N PHE A 178 -0.62 42.24 -5.03
CA PHE A 178 -0.63 43.20 -3.92
C PHE A 178 0.35 44.36 -4.15
N LEU A 179 1.58 44.05 -4.56
CA LEU A 179 2.61 45.06 -4.83
C LEU A 179 2.17 46.03 -5.94
N THR A 180 1.65 45.51 -7.05
CA THR A 180 1.33 46.30 -8.25
C THR A 180 -0.02 46.99 -8.19
N SER A 181 -1.08 46.29 -7.73
CA SER A 181 -2.44 46.83 -7.74
C SER A 181 -2.79 47.64 -6.50
N PHE A 182 -2.11 47.41 -5.37
CA PHE A 182 -2.43 48.06 -4.11
C PHE A 182 -1.30 48.99 -3.64
N LEU A 183 -0.09 48.48 -3.44
CA LEU A 183 1.00 49.27 -2.85
C LEU A 183 1.51 50.38 -3.78
N GLN A 184 1.82 50.05 -5.03
CA GLN A 184 2.34 51.01 -6.01
C GLN A 184 1.44 52.24 -6.22
N PRO A 185 0.12 52.09 -6.52
CA PRO A 185 -0.75 53.25 -6.65
C PRO A 185 -0.90 54.03 -5.34
N ARG A 186 -0.94 53.38 -4.18
CA ARG A 186 -1.01 54.07 -2.87
C ARG A 186 0.23 54.94 -2.59
N ILE A 187 1.43 54.46 -2.93
CA ILE A 187 2.68 55.22 -2.79
C ILE A 187 2.69 56.40 -3.75
N GLN A 188 2.20 56.23 -4.99
CA GLN A 188 2.08 57.33 -5.94
C GLN A 188 1.11 58.41 -5.43
N THR A 189 -0.07 58.02 -4.91
CA THR A 189 -1.02 58.96 -4.29
C THR A 189 -0.42 59.69 -3.08
N LEU A 190 0.34 58.99 -2.22
CA LEU A 190 1.06 59.62 -1.11
C LEU A 190 2.08 60.63 -1.60
N THR A 191 2.82 60.32 -2.67
CA THR A 191 3.82 61.21 -3.26
C THR A 191 3.17 62.48 -3.84
N GLU A 192 2.03 62.35 -4.51
CA GLU A 192 1.25 63.49 -5.03
C GLU A 192 0.65 64.35 -3.91
N LEU A 193 0.14 63.73 -2.84
CA LEU A 193 -0.39 64.44 -1.67
C LEU A 193 0.71 65.24 -0.94
N ILE A 194 1.92 64.69 -0.84
CA ILE A 194 3.09 65.41 -0.30
C ILE A 194 3.47 66.59 -1.20
N ALA A 195 3.47 66.40 -2.53
CA ALA A 195 3.83 67.44 -3.49
C ALA A 195 2.83 68.61 -3.53
N ASN A 196 1.55 68.34 -3.30
CA ASN A 196 0.46 69.33 -3.33
C ASN A 196 0.14 69.97 -1.97
N SER A 197 1.02 69.84 -0.96
CA SER A 197 0.81 70.38 0.39
C SER A 197 -0.49 69.92 1.07
N ALA A 198 -0.81 68.62 0.95
CA ALA A 198 -1.99 68.03 1.58
C ALA A 198 -1.93 68.08 3.12
N THR A 199 -3.10 68.08 3.75
CA THR A 199 -3.20 68.13 5.22
C THR A 199 -2.62 66.87 5.87
N THR A 200 -1.92 67.02 6.99
CA THR A 200 -1.25 65.94 7.75
C THR A 200 -2.17 64.75 8.06
N ARG A 201 -3.49 65.00 8.12
CA ARG A 201 -4.54 64.03 8.42
C ARG A 201 -4.81 63.06 7.26
N GLU A 202 -4.72 63.51 6.01
CA GLU A 202 -4.90 62.65 4.83
C GLU A 202 -3.69 61.70 4.65
N LEU A 203 -2.49 62.21 4.89
CA LEU A 203 -1.25 61.42 4.91
C LEU A 203 -1.30 60.34 6.00
N SER A 204 -1.72 60.68 7.22
CA SER A 204 -1.80 59.69 8.31
C SER A 204 -2.82 58.59 8.04
N THR A 205 -3.91 58.90 7.33
CA THR A 205 -4.98 57.94 7.01
C THR A 205 -4.56 56.97 5.91
N GLN A 206 -3.80 57.42 4.91
CA GLN A 206 -3.23 56.55 3.89
C GLN A 206 -2.13 55.64 4.47
N LEU A 207 -1.29 56.18 5.37
CA LEU A 207 -0.27 55.40 6.09
C LEU A 207 -0.88 54.33 7.00
N SER A 208 -1.98 54.64 7.70
CA SER A 208 -2.67 53.66 8.55
C SER A 208 -3.33 52.54 7.73
N LEU A 209 -3.88 52.85 6.56
CA LEU A 209 -4.45 51.84 5.65
C LEU A 209 -3.37 50.91 5.07
N ILE A 210 -2.20 51.44 4.71
CA ILE A 210 -1.07 50.61 4.25
C ILE A 210 -0.60 49.69 5.38
N ASN A 211 -0.44 50.20 6.61
CA ASN A 211 -0.05 49.38 7.76
C ASN A 211 -1.08 48.30 8.10
N SER A 212 -2.38 48.62 8.04
CA SER A 212 -3.47 47.65 8.23
C SER A 212 -3.37 46.48 7.26
N GLU A 213 -3.14 46.77 5.98
CA GLU A 213 -3.16 45.75 4.94
C GLU A 213 -1.86 44.94 4.91
N ILE A 214 -0.72 45.55 5.29
CA ILE A 214 0.54 44.83 5.56
C ILE A 214 0.37 43.88 6.77
N GLU A 215 -0.25 44.34 7.87
CA GLU A 215 -0.52 43.48 9.03
C GLU A 215 -1.49 42.33 8.70
N LYS A 216 -2.47 42.54 7.82
CA LYS A 216 -3.35 41.46 7.35
C LYS A 216 -2.60 40.41 6.56
N LEU A 217 -1.64 40.80 5.72
CA LEU A 217 -0.82 39.85 4.96
C LEU A 217 0.12 39.07 5.88
N LEU A 218 0.76 39.75 6.85
CA LEU A 218 1.63 39.11 7.84
C LEU A 218 0.89 38.16 8.79
N ARG A 219 -0.42 38.35 9.01
CA ARG A 219 -1.25 37.46 9.84
C ARG A 219 -1.91 36.30 9.08
N LYS A 220 -1.75 36.24 7.75
CA LYS A 220 -2.37 35.21 6.90
C LYS A 220 -1.44 34.03 6.58
N GLU A 221 -0.23 34.02 7.13
CA GLU A 221 0.66 32.85 7.19
C GLU A 221 0.37 31.99 8.43
#